data_AF-A0A4R8GGC8-F1
#
_entry.id   AF-A0A4R8GGC8-F1
#
_cell.length_a   1.000
_cell.length_b   1.000
_cell.length_c   1.000
_cell.angle_alpha   90.00
_cell.angle_beta   90.00
_cell.angle_gamma   90.00
#
_symmetry.space_group_name_H-M   'P 1'
#
loop_
_entity.id
_entity.type
_entity.pdbx_description
1 polymer ?
#
loop_
_entity_poly.entity_id
_entity_poly.type
_entity_poly.pdbx_seq_one_letter_code
_entity_poly.pdbx_strand_id
1 'polypeptide(L)'
;MKKVLVILLGLLILFTLSSRASHNTRQGYIIGKEVKLREGSNTDSKVKLLLDIGTKVEILERSRFKENNKNYTDYYYKVNFNDQKGWVFGEFIAKDNSLEEELNLRLDHYFNSSNLASEEAINTLLAYAEISSNPKLIDQGLRYIIKLKKQEIDKYRSDFKNIEEGIFAEFQTGFEQEEYTSIEDVLNNPQDNKLKESLEFIRNEGYRISIPEGSLLLEVDPDYLLAKFEAFISKGYAKFLKLQSREVNEHAGEDAAILISWDELAERLLSWEKLIDQYPNLKEIDLAKREYKSYLSLYLFGADNTPAFPYWDDYILREEARLSYERFLKENQDTAAYKIIKDYYEDAKNNGFKWDDDLNKFRDRIWG
;
A
#
# COMPACT_ATOMS: atom_id res chain seq x y z
N MET A 1 31.22 28.08 -38.53
CA MET A 1 30.26 27.19 -37.85
C MET A 1 30.39 27.40 -36.35
N LYS A 2 29.44 28.15 -35.77
CA LYS A 2 29.40 28.48 -34.33
C LYS A 2 28.86 27.27 -33.57
N LYS A 3 29.64 26.71 -32.64
CA LYS A 3 29.15 25.69 -31.70
C LYS A 3 28.42 26.40 -30.57
N VAL A 4 27.12 26.14 -30.47
CA VAL A 4 26.25 26.57 -29.37
C VAL A 4 26.51 25.66 -28.18
N LEU A 5 26.93 26.24 -27.07
CA LEU A 5 27.08 25.58 -25.78
C LEU A 5 25.72 25.65 -25.08
N VAL A 6 25.01 24.52 -25.01
CA VAL A 6 23.77 24.39 -24.22
C VAL A 6 24.17 24.18 -22.77
N ILE A 7 23.97 25.20 -21.94
CA ILE A 7 24.08 25.12 -20.48
C ILE A 7 22.75 24.56 -19.97
N LEU A 8 22.75 23.31 -19.51
CA LEU A 8 21.66 22.75 -18.71
C LEU A 8 21.66 23.46 -17.34
N LEU A 9 20.67 24.30 -17.08
CA LEU A 9 20.33 24.73 -15.72
C LEU A 9 19.69 23.53 -14.99
N GLY A 10 20.48 22.84 -14.16
CA GLY A 10 19.94 21.96 -13.14
C GLY A 10 19.29 22.80 -12.04
N LEU A 11 17.99 22.64 -11.85
CA LEU A 11 17.24 23.23 -10.74
C LEU A 11 17.66 22.50 -9.45
N LEU A 12 18.71 22.99 -8.79
CA LEU A 12 19.13 22.51 -7.48
C LEU A 12 18.17 23.09 -6.44
N ILE A 13 17.13 22.34 -6.06
CA ILE A 13 16.32 22.67 -4.89
C ILE A 13 17.20 22.41 -3.66
N LEU A 14 17.82 23.47 -3.15
CA LEU A 14 18.43 23.47 -1.83
C LEU A 14 17.33 23.20 -0.80
N PHE A 15 17.31 21.99 -0.25
CA PHE A 15 16.73 21.76 1.07
C PHE A 15 17.52 22.57 2.09
N THR A 16 17.05 23.76 2.41
CA THR A 16 17.44 24.41 3.66
C THR A 16 16.91 23.51 4.78
N LEU A 17 17.83 22.97 5.58
CA LEU A 17 17.49 22.44 6.90
C LEU A 17 16.83 23.57 7.69
N SER A 18 15.50 23.56 7.70
CA SER A 18 14.69 24.44 8.50
C SER A 18 15.03 24.20 9.97
N SER A 19 15.56 25.24 10.59
CA SER A 19 15.77 25.38 12.01
C SER A 19 14.57 24.87 12.80
N ARG A 20 14.84 24.13 13.88
CA ARG A 20 13.90 23.77 14.96
C ARG A 20 12.93 24.92 15.22
N ALA A 21 11.73 24.84 14.64
CA ALA A 21 10.74 25.90 14.72
C ALA A 21 10.28 26.03 16.18
N SER A 22 10.39 27.23 16.75
CA SER A 22 9.72 27.53 18.02
C SER A 22 8.21 27.48 17.75
N HIS A 23 7.54 26.39 18.15
CA HIS A 23 6.10 26.25 18.02
C HIS A 23 5.40 27.46 18.66
N ASN A 24 4.73 28.27 17.83
CA ASN A 24 4.01 29.43 18.30
C ASN A 24 2.65 28.95 18.81
N THR A 25 2.42 28.99 20.13
CA THR A 25 1.18 28.53 20.77
C THR A 25 -0.07 29.31 20.33
N ARG A 26 0.10 30.37 19.52
CA ARG A 26 -0.97 31.11 18.85
C ARG A 26 -1.35 30.54 17.49
N GLN A 27 -0.73 29.48 16.99
CA GLN A 27 -1.14 28.84 15.74
C GLN A 27 -1.82 27.51 16.03
N GLY A 28 -2.80 27.18 15.18
CA GLY A 28 -3.49 25.89 15.22
C GLY A 28 -4.04 25.53 13.84
N TYR A 29 -4.58 24.31 13.77
CA TYR A 29 -5.14 23.72 12.58
C TYR A 29 -6.52 23.17 12.90
N ILE A 30 -7.45 23.35 11.96
CA ILE A 30 -8.74 22.69 12.02
C ILE A 30 -8.53 21.20 11.72
N ILE A 31 -9.02 20.34 12.61
CA ILE A 31 -8.84 18.88 12.51
C ILE A 31 -10.16 18.13 12.31
N GLY A 32 -11.28 18.86 12.31
CA GLY A 32 -12.62 18.35 12.01
C GLY A 32 -13.15 18.81 10.65
N LYS A 33 -14.12 18.05 10.13
CA LYS A 33 -14.82 18.37 8.87
C LYS A 33 -15.89 19.44 9.10
N GLU A 34 -16.03 20.36 8.14
CA GLU A 34 -17.08 21.40 8.10
C GLU A 34 -17.24 22.17 9.43
N VAL A 35 -16.12 22.60 10.00
CA VAL A 35 -16.08 23.18 11.35
C VAL A 35 -16.63 24.60 11.33
N LYS A 36 -17.64 24.84 12.15
CA LYS A 36 -18.35 26.13 12.19
C LYS A 36 -17.50 27.20 12.86
N LEU A 37 -17.17 28.25 12.12
CA LEU A 37 -16.67 29.51 12.67
C LEU A 37 -17.87 30.38 13.09
N ARG A 38 -18.01 30.66 14.38
CA ARG A 38 -19.19 31.35 14.94
C ARG A 38 -18.91 32.78 15.37
N GLU A 39 -19.94 33.61 15.46
CA GLU A 39 -19.81 34.98 15.99
C GLU A 39 -19.52 34.99 17.51
N GLY A 40 -19.99 33.98 18.24
CA GLY A 40 -19.85 33.81 19.69
C GLY A 40 -19.48 32.38 20.09
N SER A 41 -19.05 32.21 21.33
CA SER A 41 -18.49 30.97 21.91
C SER A 41 -19.55 29.98 22.42
N ASN A 42 -20.63 29.78 21.66
CA ASN A 42 -21.71 28.83 22.00
C ASN A 42 -22.38 28.28 20.73
N THR A 43 -23.11 27.16 20.88
CA THR A 43 -23.75 26.47 19.74
C THR A 43 -24.87 27.25 19.07
N ASP A 44 -25.50 28.17 19.80
CA ASP A 44 -26.64 28.97 19.33
C ASP A 44 -26.21 30.19 18.51
N SER A 45 -24.93 30.56 18.61
CA SER A 45 -24.39 31.69 17.88
C SER A 45 -24.37 31.45 16.37
N LYS A 46 -24.66 32.51 15.61
CA LYS A 46 -24.65 32.51 14.15
C LYS A 46 -23.33 31.98 13.59
N VAL A 47 -23.45 31.08 12.63
CA VAL A 47 -22.32 30.57 11.85
C VAL A 47 -21.95 31.61 10.79
N LYS A 48 -20.68 31.98 10.76
CA LYS A 48 -20.12 32.90 9.77
C LYS A 48 -19.72 32.16 8.49
N LEU A 49 -19.00 31.05 8.66
CA LEU A 49 -18.54 30.16 7.59
C LEU A 49 -18.14 28.80 8.15
N LEU A 50 -17.87 27.85 7.26
CA LEU A 50 -17.32 26.55 7.56
C LEU A 50 -15.82 26.53 7.24
N LEU A 51 -15.05 25.88 8.09
CA LEU A 51 -13.61 25.66 7.93
C LEU A 51 -13.36 24.18 7.67
N ASP A 52 -12.54 23.88 6.67
CA ASP A 52 -12.18 22.52 6.32
C ASP A 52 -10.98 22.02 7.14
N ILE A 53 -10.81 20.70 7.16
CA ILE A 53 -9.65 20.06 7.78
C ILE A 53 -8.37 20.63 7.16
N GLY A 54 -7.36 20.85 7.99
CA GLY A 54 -6.08 21.40 7.61
C GLY A 54 -6.07 22.93 7.51
N THR A 55 -7.21 23.60 7.68
CA THR A 55 -7.24 25.07 7.69
C THR A 55 -6.39 25.61 8.84
N LYS A 56 -5.34 26.35 8.50
CA LYS A 56 -4.47 27.01 9.47
C LYS A 56 -5.13 28.27 10.01
N VAL A 57 -5.10 28.44 11.33
CA VAL A 57 -5.71 29.56 12.04
C VAL A 57 -4.79 30.14 13.11
N GLU A 58 -4.96 31.43 13.41
CA GLU A 58 -4.33 32.06 14.57
C GLU A 58 -5.30 32.05 15.76
N ILE A 59 -4.91 31.44 16.87
CA ILE A 59 -5.65 31.39 18.12
C ILE A 59 -5.39 32.66 18.92
N LEU A 60 -6.45 33.43 19.15
CA LEU A 60 -6.42 34.73 19.83
C LEU A 60 -6.71 34.61 21.33
N GLU A 61 -7.76 33.87 21.69
CA GLU A 61 -8.17 33.67 23.08
C GLU A 61 -9.01 32.40 23.25
N ARG A 62 -9.13 31.93 24.48
CA ARG A 62 -9.98 30.79 24.87
C ARG A 62 -11.20 31.31 25.64
N SER A 63 -12.35 30.66 25.49
CA SER A 63 -13.55 30.98 26.26
C SER A 63 -13.33 30.74 27.76
N ARG A 64 -14.16 31.40 28.59
CA ARG A 64 -14.10 31.24 30.05
C ARG A 64 -14.61 29.88 30.51
N PHE A 65 -15.65 29.38 29.84
CA PHE A 65 -16.33 28.14 30.19
C PHE A 65 -16.26 27.15 29.03
N LYS A 66 -16.29 25.86 29.38
CA LYS A 66 -16.52 24.78 28.43
C LYS A 66 -18.00 24.74 28.07
N GLU A 67 -18.30 24.35 26.85
CA GLU A 67 -19.64 23.99 26.41
C GLU A 67 -19.73 22.48 26.21
N ASN A 68 -20.89 21.91 26.49
CA ASN A 68 -21.18 20.51 26.20
C ASN A 68 -21.95 20.42 24.88
N ASN A 69 -21.41 19.67 23.93
CA ASN A 69 -22.04 19.41 22.64
C ASN A 69 -22.12 17.91 22.40
N LYS A 70 -23.29 17.33 22.73
CA LYS A 70 -23.68 15.92 22.59
C LYS A 70 -22.67 14.91 23.14
N ASN A 71 -21.54 14.76 22.46
CA ASN A 71 -20.49 13.78 22.72
C ASN A 71 -19.22 14.39 23.32
N TYR A 72 -19.09 15.72 23.34
CA TYR A 72 -17.84 16.40 23.66
C TYR A 72 -18.05 17.55 24.65
N THR A 73 -17.06 17.80 25.50
CA THR A 73 -17.05 18.94 26.44
C THR A 73 -15.72 19.66 26.37
N ASP A 74 -15.71 20.82 25.73
CA ASP A 74 -14.49 21.61 25.56
C ASP A 74 -14.75 23.12 25.50
N TYR A 75 -13.67 23.91 25.56
CA TYR A 75 -13.69 25.35 25.37
C TYR A 75 -13.93 25.73 23.92
N TYR A 76 -14.37 26.96 23.67
CA TYR A 76 -14.20 27.58 22.37
C TYR A 76 -12.88 28.34 22.32
N TYR A 77 -12.28 28.40 21.13
CA TYR A 77 -11.14 29.22 20.84
C TYR A 77 -11.55 30.27 19.82
N LYS A 78 -11.27 31.54 20.14
CA LYS A 78 -11.42 32.61 19.17
C LYS A 78 -10.23 32.56 18.25
N VAL A 79 -10.50 32.51 16.97
CA VAL A 79 -9.49 32.39 15.94
C VAL A 79 -9.59 33.52 14.94
N ASN A 80 -8.48 33.79 14.27
CA ASN A 80 -8.41 34.62 13.08
C ASN A 80 -8.06 33.74 11.87
N PHE A 81 -8.88 33.81 10.83
CA PHE A 81 -8.66 33.16 9.55
C PHE A 81 -8.93 34.18 8.44
N ASN A 82 -7.90 34.55 7.67
CA ASN A 82 -8.00 35.54 6.59
C ASN A 82 -8.77 36.82 7.00
N ASP A 83 -8.33 37.45 8.10
CA ASP A 83 -8.94 38.63 8.75
C ASP A 83 -10.36 38.43 9.30
N GLN A 84 -10.91 37.22 9.20
CA GLN A 84 -12.19 36.87 9.80
C GLN A 84 -11.99 36.28 11.19
N LYS A 85 -12.43 37.05 12.19
CA LYS A 85 -12.44 36.60 13.59
C LYS A 85 -13.75 35.87 13.93
N GLY A 86 -13.66 34.78 14.66
CA GLY A 86 -14.81 34.03 15.15
C GLY A 86 -14.39 32.97 16.15
N TRP A 87 -15.34 32.15 16.61
CA TRP A 87 -15.12 31.12 17.62
C TRP A 87 -15.30 29.72 17.02
N VAL A 88 -14.35 28.84 17.32
CA VAL A 88 -14.34 27.43 16.94
C VAL A 88 -14.37 26.59 18.21
N PHE A 89 -15.13 25.50 18.19
CA PHE A 89 -15.19 24.56 19.32
C PHE A 89 -13.89 23.74 19.41
N GLY A 90 -13.33 23.64 20.61
CA GLY A 90 -11.99 23.15 20.90
C GLY A 90 -11.69 21.75 20.37
N GLU A 91 -12.66 20.85 20.43
CA GLU A 91 -12.57 19.48 19.91
C GLU A 91 -12.17 19.39 18.42
N PHE A 92 -12.36 20.48 17.66
CA PHE A 92 -12.09 20.52 16.23
C PHE A 92 -10.88 21.38 15.84
N ILE A 93 -10.09 21.82 16.82
CA ILE A 93 -8.89 22.63 16.60
C ILE A 93 -7.71 22.09 17.41
N ALA A 94 -6.66 21.71 16.69
CA ALA A 94 -5.40 21.34 17.30
C ALA A 94 -4.41 22.50 17.30
N LYS A 95 -3.72 22.69 18.41
CA LYS A 95 -2.63 23.68 18.49
C LYS A 95 -1.39 23.09 17.84
N ASP A 96 -0.54 23.96 17.30
CA ASP A 96 0.68 23.55 16.62
C ASP A 96 1.58 22.62 17.47
N ASN A 97 1.61 22.84 18.80
CA ASN A 97 2.40 22.03 19.73
C ASN A 97 1.74 20.72 20.19
N SER A 98 0.45 20.51 19.91
CA SER A 98 -0.31 19.28 20.24
C SER A 98 -0.89 18.59 19.01
N LEU A 99 -0.61 19.08 17.81
CA LEU A 99 -1.19 18.62 16.55
C LEU A 99 -1.08 17.11 16.37
N GLU A 100 0.12 16.55 16.51
CA GLU A 100 0.34 15.12 16.29
C GLU A 100 -0.41 14.24 17.30
N GLU A 101 -0.51 14.66 18.56
CA GLU A 101 -1.24 13.94 19.60
C GLU A 101 -2.75 13.95 19.32
N GLU A 102 -3.29 15.12 18.99
CA GLU A 102 -4.72 15.30 18.70
C GLU A 102 -5.14 14.58 17.42
N LEU A 103 -4.30 14.60 16.38
CA LEU A 103 -4.55 13.82 15.16
C LEU A 103 -4.58 12.32 15.44
N ASN A 104 -3.64 11.78 16.24
CA ASN A 104 -3.64 10.36 16.61
C ASN A 104 -4.91 9.97 17.38
N LEU A 105 -5.28 10.75 18.41
CA LEU A 105 -6.50 10.49 19.19
C LEU A 105 -7.76 10.50 18.31
N ARG A 106 -7.82 11.45 17.38
CA ARG A 106 -8.94 11.59 16.46
C ARG A 106 -8.99 10.46 15.45
N LEU A 107 -7.85 10.04 14.92
CA LEU A 107 -7.76 8.92 13.98
C LEU A 107 -8.38 7.66 14.59
N ASP A 108 -8.00 7.31 15.82
CA ASP A 108 -8.57 6.16 16.52
C ASP A 108 -10.08 6.30 16.77
N HIS A 109 -10.57 7.50 17.12
CA HIS A 109 -12.00 7.72 17.29
C HIS A 109 -12.77 7.57 15.96
N TYR A 110 -12.26 8.20 14.91
CA TYR A 110 -12.92 8.32 13.60
C TYR A 110 -13.08 6.95 12.94
N PHE A 111 -12.04 6.12 12.97
CA PHE A 111 -12.04 4.78 12.35
C PHE A 111 -12.74 3.69 13.17
N ASN A 112 -12.99 3.92 14.47
CA ASN A 112 -13.76 2.98 15.31
C ASN A 112 -15.27 3.28 15.33
N SER A 113 -15.70 4.44 14.82
CA SER A 113 -17.13 4.77 14.67
C SER A 113 -17.67 4.16 13.36
N SER A 114 -18.46 3.10 13.48
CA SER A 114 -18.68 2.06 12.45
C SER A 114 -19.59 2.41 11.27
N ASN A 115 -19.52 3.60 10.67
CA ASN A 115 -20.30 3.97 9.47
C ASN A 115 -19.55 4.90 8.49
N LEU A 116 -18.24 5.05 8.62
CA LEU A 116 -17.46 5.93 7.75
C LEU A 116 -17.27 5.32 6.36
N ALA A 117 -17.62 6.06 5.30
CA ALA A 117 -17.32 5.66 3.93
C ALA A 117 -15.80 5.76 3.66
N SER A 118 -15.22 4.80 2.91
CA SER A 118 -13.77 4.82 2.66
C SER A 118 -13.30 6.08 1.92
N GLU A 119 -14.12 6.66 1.04
CA GLU A 119 -13.81 7.93 0.37
C GLU A 119 -13.61 9.09 1.36
N GLU A 120 -14.50 9.20 2.35
CA GLU A 120 -14.39 10.21 3.40
C GLU A 120 -13.15 9.99 4.26
N ALA A 121 -12.82 8.72 4.55
CA ALA A 121 -11.61 8.36 5.26
C ALA A 121 -10.34 8.74 4.49
N ILE A 122 -10.30 8.49 3.19
CA ILE A 122 -9.18 8.85 2.30
C ILE A 122 -8.97 10.36 2.30
N ASN A 123 -10.03 11.13 2.06
CA ASN A 123 -9.95 12.60 2.02
C ASN A 123 -9.52 13.18 3.37
N THR A 124 -10.02 12.61 4.47
CA THR A 124 -9.60 13.00 5.83
C THR A 124 -8.12 12.73 6.06
N LEU A 125 -7.63 11.54 5.68
CA LEU A 125 -6.24 11.18 5.87
C LEU A 125 -5.30 12.01 4.99
N LEU A 126 -5.70 12.35 3.76
CA LEU A 126 -4.95 13.28 2.90
C LEU A 126 -4.84 14.66 3.55
N ALA A 127 -5.94 15.18 4.09
CA ALA A 127 -5.90 16.46 4.80
C ALA A 127 -5.01 16.41 6.06
N TYR A 128 -4.94 15.27 6.76
CA TYR A 128 -3.99 15.07 7.86
C TYR A 128 -2.55 14.97 7.36
N ALA A 129 -2.31 14.33 6.22
CA ALA A 129 -0.99 14.21 5.61
C ALA A 129 -0.40 15.56 5.19
N GLU A 130 -1.23 16.52 4.79
CA GLU A 130 -0.81 17.88 4.43
C GLU A 130 -0.38 18.74 5.64
N ILE A 131 -0.88 18.44 6.85
CA ILE A 131 -0.60 19.22 8.06
C ILE A 131 0.30 18.50 9.07
N SER A 132 0.39 17.17 9.00
CA SER A 132 1.23 16.35 9.87
C SER A 132 2.59 16.09 9.21
N SER A 133 3.63 16.08 10.03
CA SER A 133 4.98 15.67 9.61
C SER A 133 5.28 14.22 9.98
N ASN A 134 4.30 13.49 10.51
CA ASN A 134 4.47 12.18 11.11
C ASN A 134 4.01 11.07 10.15
N PRO A 135 4.93 10.43 9.40
CA PRO A 135 4.55 9.37 8.48
C PRO A 135 3.92 8.16 9.18
N LYS A 136 4.21 7.91 10.46
CA LYS A 136 3.60 6.78 11.19
C LYS A 136 2.11 6.96 11.43
N LEU A 137 1.65 8.20 11.60
CA LEU A 137 0.22 8.53 11.67
C LEU A 137 -0.46 8.16 10.36
N ILE A 138 0.16 8.52 9.23
CA ILE A 138 -0.39 8.26 7.90
C ILE A 138 -0.38 6.75 7.59
N ASP A 139 0.70 6.05 7.94
CA ASP A 139 0.74 4.59 7.85
C ASP A 139 -0.40 3.94 8.64
N GLN A 140 -0.70 4.45 9.86
CA GLN A 140 -1.79 3.93 10.68
C GLN A 140 -3.16 4.20 10.04
N GLY A 141 -3.41 5.41 9.56
CA GLY A 141 -4.63 5.75 8.83
C GLY A 141 -4.84 4.89 7.60
N LEU A 142 -3.79 4.64 6.82
CA LEU A 142 -3.88 3.85 5.60
C LEU A 142 -4.22 2.38 5.88
N ARG A 143 -3.75 1.80 6.99
CA ARG A 143 -4.19 0.46 7.44
C ARG A 143 -5.68 0.42 7.74
N TYR A 144 -6.21 1.47 8.36
CA TYR A 144 -7.66 1.55 8.58
C TYR A 144 -8.42 1.72 7.27
N ILE A 145 -7.94 2.53 6.33
CA ILE A 145 -8.54 2.65 5.00
C ILE A 145 -8.58 1.30 4.30
N ILE A 146 -7.47 0.55 4.27
CA ILE A 146 -7.43 -0.80 3.67
C ILE A 146 -8.49 -1.71 4.32
N LYS A 147 -8.59 -1.70 5.66
CA LYS A 147 -9.61 -2.47 6.38
C LYS A 147 -11.03 -2.06 5.99
N LEU A 148 -11.32 -0.77 5.93
CA LEU A 148 -12.63 -0.24 5.53
C LEU A 148 -12.95 -0.64 4.09
N LYS A 149 -12.03 -0.43 3.14
CA LYS A 149 -12.24 -0.82 1.73
C LYS A 149 -12.53 -2.30 1.59
N LYS A 150 -11.82 -3.17 2.31
CA LYS A 150 -12.13 -4.61 2.35
C LYS A 150 -13.54 -4.92 2.85
N GLN A 151 -14.05 -4.16 3.82
CA GLN A 151 -15.43 -4.30 4.31
C GLN A 151 -16.47 -3.73 3.33
N GLU A 152 -16.06 -2.83 2.45
CA GLU A 152 -16.92 -2.19 1.46
C GLU A 152 -16.98 -2.94 0.12
N ILE A 153 -16.16 -3.97 -0.10
CA ILE A 153 -16.17 -4.79 -1.32
C ILE A 153 -17.58 -5.26 -1.68
N ASP A 154 -18.38 -5.69 -0.69
CA ASP A 154 -19.76 -6.15 -0.93
C ASP A 154 -20.68 -5.07 -1.52
N LYS A 155 -20.35 -3.78 -1.37
CA LYS A 155 -21.10 -2.68 -2.02
C LYS A 155 -21.02 -2.77 -3.55
N TYR A 156 -19.91 -3.28 -4.08
CA TYR A 156 -19.63 -3.41 -5.51
C TYR A 156 -19.96 -4.81 -6.03
N ARG A 157 -20.63 -5.67 -5.25
CA ARG A 157 -20.95 -7.05 -5.67
C ARG A 157 -21.69 -7.13 -7.00
N SER A 158 -22.64 -6.23 -7.25
CA SER A 158 -23.39 -6.21 -8.51
C SER A 158 -22.52 -5.76 -9.68
N ASP A 159 -21.70 -4.73 -9.47
CA ASP A 159 -20.78 -4.21 -10.50
C ASP A 159 -19.74 -5.27 -10.84
N PHE A 160 -19.16 -5.91 -9.82
CA PHE A 160 -18.21 -6.99 -9.96
C PHE A 160 -18.80 -8.17 -10.74
N LYS A 161 -20.03 -8.61 -10.42
CA LYS A 161 -20.71 -9.68 -11.18
C LYS A 161 -20.90 -9.32 -12.66
N ASN A 162 -21.28 -8.09 -12.96
CA ASN A 162 -21.42 -7.63 -14.35
C ASN A 162 -20.07 -7.59 -15.07
N ILE A 163 -19.00 -7.21 -14.36
CA ILE A 163 -17.64 -7.23 -14.89
C ILE A 163 -17.18 -8.66 -15.17
N GLU A 164 -17.38 -9.60 -14.23
CA GLU A 164 -17.07 -11.02 -14.44
C GLU A 164 -17.79 -11.56 -15.67
N GLU A 165 -19.11 -11.35 -15.79
CA GLU A 165 -19.89 -11.77 -16.95
C GLU A 165 -19.37 -11.16 -18.26
N GLY A 166 -19.00 -9.87 -18.25
CA GLY A 166 -18.40 -9.18 -19.39
C GLY A 166 -17.05 -9.74 -19.78
N ILE A 167 -16.17 -10.01 -18.80
CA ILE A 167 -14.86 -10.63 -19.00
C ILE A 167 -15.02 -12.00 -19.67
N PHE A 168 -15.88 -12.86 -19.13
CA PHE A 168 -16.06 -14.22 -19.68
C PHE A 168 -16.66 -14.20 -21.08
N ALA A 169 -17.65 -13.33 -21.34
CA ALA A 169 -18.26 -13.22 -22.66
C ALA A 169 -17.25 -12.73 -23.72
N GLU A 170 -16.43 -11.73 -23.36
CA GLU A 170 -15.41 -11.19 -24.25
C GLU A 170 -14.27 -12.20 -24.47
N PHE A 171 -13.78 -12.83 -23.39
CA PHE A 171 -12.76 -13.87 -23.47
C PHE A 171 -13.20 -15.02 -24.39
N GLN A 172 -14.42 -15.53 -24.22
CA GLN A 172 -14.94 -16.61 -25.06
C GLN A 172 -14.93 -16.21 -26.55
N THR A 173 -15.40 -15.01 -26.86
CA THR A 173 -15.48 -14.51 -28.24
C THR A 173 -14.09 -14.29 -28.85
N GLY A 174 -13.19 -13.65 -28.11
CA GLY A 174 -11.83 -13.38 -28.59
C GLY A 174 -10.95 -14.61 -28.63
N PHE A 175 -11.15 -15.59 -27.74
CA PHE A 175 -10.46 -16.89 -27.80
C PHE A 175 -10.83 -17.66 -29.07
N GLU A 176 -12.12 -17.71 -29.44
CA GLU A 176 -12.58 -18.30 -30.72
C GLU A 176 -11.99 -17.61 -31.95
N GLN A 177 -11.61 -16.34 -31.82
CA GLN A 177 -11.02 -15.51 -32.87
C GLN A 177 -9.49 -15.44 -32.81
N GLU A 178 -8.86 -16.17 -31.89
CA GLU A 178 -7.41 -16.13 -31.62
C GLU A 178 -6.89 -14.73 -31.24
N GLU A 179 -7.76 -13.84 -30.73
CA GLU A 179 -7.41 -12.50 -30.24
C GLU A 179 -6.92 -12.52 -28.78
N TYR A 180 -7.42 -13.47 -27.98
CA TYR A 180 -7.05 -13.65 -26.58
C TYR A 180 -6.58 -15.07 -26.29
N THR A 181 -5.62 -15.19 -25.38
CA THR A 181 -5.07 -16.47 -24.92
C THR A 181 -5.33 -16.72 -23.44
N SER A 182 -5.63 -15.66 -22.69
CA SER A 182 -5.90 -15.69 -21.25
C SER A 182 -6.98 -14.67 -20.87
N ILE A 183 -7.51 -14.78 -19.64
CA ILE A 183 -8.44 -13.79 -19.08
C ILE A 183 -7.68 -12.47 -18.80
N GLU A 184 -6.41 -12.56 -18.43
CA GLU A 184 -5.50 -11.44 -18.22
C GLU A 184 -5.40 -10.55 -19.45
N ASP A 185 -5.41 -11.13 -20.66
CA ASP A 185 -5.40 -10.35 -21.90
C ASP A 185 -6.64 -9.42 -21.97
N VAL A 186 -7.81 -9.91 -21.57
CA VAL A 186 -9.06 -9.14 -21.51
C VAL A 186 -9.01 -8.07 -20.41
N LEU A 187 -8.46 -8.38 -19.23
CA LEU A 187 -8.30 -7.40 -18.14
C LEU A 187 -7.35 -6.26 -18.53
N ASN A 188 -6.31 -6.56 -19.30
CA ASN A 188 -5.27 -5.62 -19.72
C ASN A 188 -5.69 -4.79 -20.93
N ASN A 189 -6.42 -5.40 -21.88
CA ASN A 189 -6.81 -4.75 -23.12
C ASN A 189 -8.23 -5.16 -23.56
N PRO A 190 -9.28 -4.83 -22.77
CA PRO A 190 -10.65 -5.14 -23.15
C PRO A 190 -11.01 -4.41 -24.45
N GLN A 191 -11.95 -4.93 -25.23
CA GLN A 191 -12.48 -4.30 -26.44
C GLN A 191 -13.85 -3.68 -26.19
N ASP A 192 -14.72 -4.32 -25.41
CA ASP A 192 -16.05 -3.78 -25.10
C ASP A 192 -15.97 -2.48 -24.29
N ASN A 193 -16.66 -1.45 -24.76
CA ASN A 193 -16.62 -0.13 -24.13
C ASN A 193 -17.29 -0.10 -22.76
N LYS A 194 -18.34 -0.90 -22.52
CA LYS A 194 -18.99 -0.95 -21.20
C LYS A 194 -18.11 -1.68 -20.20
N LEU A 195 -17.41 -2.73 -20.63
CA LEU A 195 -16.42 -3.42 -19.81
C LEU A 195 -15.26 -2.49 -19.45
N LYS A 196 -14.73 -1.73 -20.42
CA LYS A 196 -13.73 -0.67 -20.18
C LYS A 196 -14.18 0.32 -19.11
N GLU A 197 -15.36 0.90 -19.28
CA GLU A 197 -15.93 1.88 -18.34
C GLU A 197 -16.11 1.28 -16.94
N SER A 198 -16.52 0.02 -16.84
CA SER A 198 -16.73 -0.67 -15.56
C SER A 198 -15.41 -1.00 -14.86
N LEU A 199 -14.39 -1.44 -15.60
CA LEU A 199 -13.04 -1.67 -15.07
C LEU A 199 -12.40 -0.35 -14.62
N GLU A 200 -12.55 0.73 -15.39
CA GLU A 200 -12.10 2.07 -14.99
C GLU A 200 -12.82 2.57 -13.74
N PHE A 201 -14.13 2.37 -13.64
CA PHE A 201 -14.90 2.72 -12.45
C PHE A 201 -14.33 2.03 -11.21
N ILE A 202 -14.15 0.70 -11.25
CA ILE A 202 -13.59 -0.06 -10.12
C ILE A 202 -12.16 0.39 -9.76
N ARG A 203 -11.31 0.68 -10.76
CA ARG A 203 -9.96 1.24 -10.55
C ARG A 203 -10.01 2.61 -9.88
N ASN A 204 -10.92 3.50 -10.31
CA ASN A 204 -11.12 4.82 -9.70
C ASN A 204 -11.63 4.75 -8.27
N GLU A 205 -12.42 3.72 -7.97
CA GLU A 205 -12.85 3.38 -6.61
C GLU A 205 -11.71 2.77 -5.77
N GLY A 206 -10.52 2.57 -6.33
CA GLY A 206 -9.34 2.07 -5.63
C GLY A 206 -9.33 0.56 -5.39
N TYR A 207 -9.98 -0.17 -6.28
CA TYR A 207 -9.96 -1.61 -6.34
C TYR A 207 -9.37 -2.09 -7.66
N ARG A 208 -8.99 -3.35 -7.70
CA ARG A 208 -8.54 -4.04 -8.90
C ARG A 208 -9.11 -5.45 -8.92
N ILE A 209 -9.08 -6.05 -10.10
CA ILE A 209 -9.41 -7.46 -10.28
C ILE A 209 -8.10 -8.23 -10.36
N SER A 210 -8.02 -9.33 -9.63
CA SER A 210 -6.92 -10.31 -9.64
C SER A 210 -7.47 -11.70 -9.96
N ILE A 211 -6.59 -12.61 -10.39
CA ILE A 211 -6.97 -13.99 -10.73
C ILE A 211 -6.15 -15.01 -9.92
N PRO A 212 -6.20 -14.99 -8.58
CA PRO A 212 -5.53 -16.04 -7.82
C PRO A 212 -6.21 -17.39 -8.10
N GLU A 213 -5.41 -18.39 -8.49
CA GLU A 213 -5.85 -19.77 -8.71
C GLU A 213 -7.08 -19.89 -9.64
N GLY A 214 -7.09 -19.09 -10.72
CA GLY A 214 -8.14 -19.14 -11.74
C GLY A 214 -9.49 -18.54 -11.32
N SER A 215 -9.55 -17.85 -10.17
CA SER A 215 -10.78 -17.18 -9.69
C SER A 215 -10.63 -15.67 -9.72
N LEU A 216 -11.58 -14.97 -10.35
CA LEU A 216 -11.63 -13.51 -10.31
C LEU A 216 -11.95 -13.04 -8.89
N LEU A 217 -11.11 -12.16 -8.33
CA LEU A 217 -11.33 -11.51 -7.04
C LEU A 217 -11.24 -9.99 -7.18
N LEU A 218 -12.11 -9.29 -6.44
CA LEU A 218 -12.03 -7.85 -6.24
C LEU A 218 -11.17 -7.54 -5.01
N GLU A 219 -10.07 -6.82 -5.20
CA GLU A 219 -9.12 -6.52 -4.13
C GLU A 219 -8.77 -5.04 -4.06
N VAL A 220 -8.26 -4.59 -2.92
CA VAL A 220 -7.78 -3.21 -2.74
C VAL A 220 -6.52 -3.02 -3.56
N ASP A 221 -6.49 -1.98 -4.39
CA ASP A 221 -5.36 -1.73 -5.28
C ASP A 221 -4.20 -1.02 -4.55
N PRO A 222 -3.01 -1.64 -4.40
CA PRO A 222 -1.85 -0.98 -3.81
C PRO A 222 -1.37 0.23 -4.63
N ASP A 223 -1.55 0.24 -5.96
CA ASP A 223 -1.14 1.37 -6.80
C ASP A 223 -1.99 2.61 -6.55
N TYR A 224 -3.31 2.42 -6.38
CA TYR A 224 -4.20 3.49 -5.94
C TYR A 224 -3.75 4.13 -4.62
N LEU A 225 -3.31 3.33 -3.66
CA LEU A 225 -2.84 3.83 -2.36
C LEU A 225 -1.50 4.55 -2.50
N LEU A 226 -0.56 4.00 -3.27
CA LEU A 226 0.74 4.63 -3.55
C LEU A 226 0.56 5.99 -4.26
N ALA A 227 -0.28 6.04 -5.29
CA ALA A 227 -0.53 7.27 -6.06
C ALA A 227 -1.03 8.44 -5.18
N LYS A 228 -1.73 8.14 -4.07
CA LYS A 228 -2.25 9.15 -3.15
C LYS A 228 -1.33 9.43 -1.96
N PHE A 229 -0.69 8.40 -1.42
CA PHE A 229 -0.06 8.47 -0.10
C PHE A 229 1.45 8.27 -0.07
N GLU A 230 2.09 7.87 -1.18
CA GLU A 230 3.53 7.52 -1.19
C GLU A 230 4.42 8.62 -0.59
N ALA A 231 4.12 9.89 -0.88
CA ALA A 231 4.89 11.02 -0.38
C ALA A 231 4.77 11.26 1.14
N PHE A 232 3.74 10.69 1.78
CA PHE A 232 3.36 10.99 3.17
C PHE A 232 3.57 9.82 4.12
N ILE A 233 3.70 8.60 3.61
CA ILE A 233 3.92 7.39 4.40
C ILE A 233 5.40 7.16 4.71
N SER A 234 5.69 6.25 5.64
CA SER A 234 7.06 5.90 5.96
C SER A 234 7.72 5.16 4.80
N LYS A 235 9.04 5.34 4.65
CA LYS A 235 9.82 4.64 3.59
C LYS A 235 9.65 3.12 3.63
N GLY A 236 9.56 2.54 4.83
CA GLY A 236 9.35 1.11 5.01
C GLY A 236 8.00 0.66 4.49
N TYR A 237 6.94 1.42 4.80
CA TYR A 237 5.59 1.08 4.35
C TYR A 237 5.39 1.34 2.84
N ALA A 238 5.97 2.41 2.31
CA ALA A 238 6.03 2.64 0.86
C ALA A 238 6.71 1.49 0.12
N LYS A 239 7.85 1.00 0.63
CA LYS A 239 8.55 -0.14 0.04
C LYS A 239 7.70 -1.42 0.08
N PHE A 240 7.01 -1.67 1.19
CA PHE A 240 6.08 -2.79 1.31
C PHE A 240 4.94 -2.71 0.27
N LEU A 241 4.29 -1.55 0.13
CA LEU A 241 3.21 -1.37 -0.85
C LEU A 241 3.70 -1.49 -2.29
N LYS A 242 4.94 -1.08 -2.59
CA LYS A 242 5.55 -1.27 -3.92
C LYS A 242 5.81 -2.74 -4.23
N LEU A 243 6.27 -3.52 -3.26
CA LEU A 243 6.42 -4.97 -3.44
C LEU A 243 5.05 -5.60 -3.67
N GLN A 244 4.05 -5.27 -2.86
CA GLN A 244 2.67 -5.73 -3.07
C GLN A 244 2.17 -5.37 -4.47
N SER A 245 2.30 -4.11 -4.90
CA SER A 245 1.97 -3.66 -6.26
C SER A 245 2.63 -4.52 -7.33
N ARG A 246 3.92 -4.78 -7.19
CA ARG A 246 4.66 -5.63 -8.13
C ARG A 246 4.14 -7.07 -8.14
N GLU A 247 3.78 -7.65 -6.99
CA GLU A 247 3.24 -9.02 -6.95
C GLU A 247 1.90 -9.14 -7.67
N VAL A 248 1.08 -8.08 -7.65
CA VAL A 248 -0.21 -8.12 -8.35
C VAL A 248 -0.09 -7.66 -9.82
N ASN A 249 0.92 -6.88 -10.20
CA ASN A 249 1.13 -6.45 -11.59
C ASN A 249 1.98 -7.42 -12.41
N GLU A 250 2.87 -8.14 -11.75
CA GLU A 250 3.85 -9.05 -12.36
C GLU A 250 3.82 -10.38 -11.62
N HIS A 251 2.72 -11.13 -11.78
CA HIS A 251 2.49 -12.38 -11.07
C HIS A 251 3.64 -13.38 -11.29
N ALA A 252 4.17 -13.95 -10.20
CA ALA A 252 5.22 -14.95 -10.26
C ALA A 252 4.70 -16.36 -10.61
N GLY A 253 3.40 -16.61 -10.45
CA GLY A 253 2.79 -17.91 -10.70
C GLY A 253 1.28 -17.84 -10.87
N GLU A 254 0.74 -18.86 -11.53
CA GLU A 254 -0.68 -19.06 -11.83
C GLU A 254 -0.96 -20.56 -11.90
N ASP A 255 -2.12 -21.02 -11.38
CA ASP A 255 -2.50 -22.45 -11.33
C ASP A 255 -1.35 -23.37 -10.87
N ALA A 256 -0.71 -23.02 -9.76
CA ALA A 256 0.46 -23.72 -9.22
C ALA A 256 1.63 -23.92 -10.23
N ALA A 257 1.71 -23.11 -11.27
CA ALA A 257 2.84 -23.00 -12.19
C ALA A 257 3.64 -21.73 -11.89
N ILE A 258 4.94 -21.75 -12.21
CA ILE A 258 5.79 -20.57 -12.14
C ILE A 258 5.78 -19.91 -13.52
N LEU A 259 5.43 -18.62 -13.57
CA LEU A 259 5.37 -17.83 -14.81
C LEU A 259 6.67 -17.06 -15.10
N ILE A 260 7.50 -16.88 -14.07
CA ILE A 260 8.74 -16.11 -14.15
C ILE A 260 9.99 -16.99 -14.15
N SER A 261 11.15 -16.43 -14.50
CA SER A 261 12.40 -17.20 -14.47
C SER A 261 12.86 -17.51 -13.03
N TRP A 262 13.69 -18.54 -12.87
CA TRP A 262 14.33 -18.80 -11.56
C TRP A 262 15.20 -17.63 -11.09
N ASP A 263 15.85 -16.89 -11.98
CA ASP A 263 16.61 -15.69 -11.60
C ASP A 263 15.69 -14.58 -11.07
N GLU A 264 14.48 -14.47 -11.64
CA GLU A 264 13.50 -13.53 -11.12
C GLU A 264 12.95 -13.99 -9.76
N LEU A 265 12.71 -15.29 -9.54
CA LEU A 265 12.38 -15.81 -8.20
C LEU A 265 13.44 -15.45 -7.16
N ALA A 266 14.73 -15.58 -7.51
CA ALA A 266 15.83 -15.13 -6.66
C ALA A 266 15.78 -13.63 -6.38
N GLU A 267 15.52 -12.81 -7.40
CA GLU A 267 15.40 -11.36 -7.22
C GLU A 267 14.21 -10.99 -6.32
N ARG A 268 13.04 -11.62 -6.51
CA ARG A 268 11.85 -11.44 -5.66
C ARG A 268 12.15 -11.81 -4.21
N LEU A 269 12.78 -12.96 -3.99
CA LEU A 269 13.26 -13.41 -2.68
C LEU A 269 14.13 -12.35 -1.99
N LEU A 270 15.12 -11.81 -2.71
CA LEU A 270 16.04 -10.80 -2.19
C LEU A 270 15.35 -9.44 -1.95
N SER A 271 14.37 -9.09 -2.76
CA SER A 271 13.56 -7.89 -2.59
C SER A 271 12.78 -7.91 -1.27
N TRP A 272 12.18 -9.06 -0.92
CA TRP A 272 11.52 -9.29 0.36
C TRP A 272 12.52 -9.37 1.54
N GLU A 273 13.64 -10.07 1.39
CA GLU A 273 14.72 -10.10 2.39
C GLU A 273 15.20 -8.70 2.74
N LYS A 274 15.49 -7.88 1.72
CA LYS A 274 15.94 -6.50 1.90
C LYS A 274 14.90 -5.61 2.56
N LEU A 275 13.60 -5.89 2.42
CA LEU A 275 12.56 -5.17 3.18
C LEU A 275 12.66 -5.54 4.66
N ILE A 276 12.76 -6.83 4.97
CA ILE A 276 12.84 -7.38 6.33
C ILE A 276 14.06 -6.82 7.06
N ASP A 277 15.22 -6.83 6.41
CA ASP A 277 16.48 -6.38 7.00
C ASP A 277 16.51 -4.87 7.25
N GLN A 278 15.98 -4.08 6.31
CA GLN A 278 15.99 -2.61 6.43
C GLN A 278 14.92 -2.09 7.39
N TYR A 279 13.81 -2.81 7.56
CA TYR A 279 12.66 -2.36 8.34
C TYR A 279 12.11 -3.47 9.27
N PRO A 280 12.91 -4.02 10.20
CA PRO A 280 12.52 -5.17 11.03
C PRO A 280 11.35 -4.87 11.98
N ASN A 281 11.05 -3.59 12.22
CA ASN A 281 9.95 -3.13 13.09
C ASN A 281 8.72 -2.66 12.30
N LEU A 282 8.65 -2.95 10.99
CA LEU A 282 7.46 -2.67 10.18
C LEU A 282 6.26 -3.45 10.74
N LYS A 283 5.05 -2.86 10.77
CA LYS A 283 3.88 -3.60 11.27
C LYS A 283 3.51 -4.78 10.37
N GLU A 284 3.83 -4.70 9.09
CA GLU A 284 3.62 -5.72 8.06
C GLU A 284 4.75 -6.76 8.00
N ILE A 285 5.67 -6.79 8.97
CA ILE A 285 6.88 -7.62 8.90
C ILE A 285 6.56 -9.12 8.77
N ASP A 286 5.48 -9.59 9.39
CA ASP A 286 5.09 -11.00 9.31
C ASP A 286 4.52 -11.38 7.93
N LEU A 287 3.88 -10.42 7.24
CA LEU A 287 3.48 -10.60 5.84
C LEU A 287 4.73 -10.65 4.96
N ALA A 288 5.66 -9.71 5.12
CA ALA A 288 6.92 -9.71 4.37
C ALA A 288 7.72 -11.01 4.56
N LYS A 289 7.79 -11.53 5.79
CA LYS A 289 8.42 -12.83 6.08
C LYS A 289 7.71 -14.00 5.44
N ARG A 290 6.38 -13.94 5.31
CA ARG A 290 5.60 -14.96 4.60
C ARG A 290 5.95 -14.95 3.12
N GLU A 291 5.97 -13.78 2.49
CA GLU A 291 6.35 -13.66 1.07
C GLU A 291 7.80 -14.11 0.84
N TYR A 292 8.73 -13.71 1.69
CA TYR A 292 10.11 -14.22 1.66
C TYR A 292 10.15 -15.75 1.71
N LYS A 293 9.39 -16.38 2.62
CA LYS A 293 9.33 -17.85 2.73
C LYS A 293 8.70 -18.50 1.50
N SER A 294 7.62 -17.93 0.98
CA SER A 294 6.97 -18.41 -0.25
C SER A 294 7.94 -18.39 -1.42
N TYR A 295 8.62 -17.26 -1.65
CA TYR A 295 9.62 -17.14 -2.71
C TYR A 295 10.84 -18.03 -2.49
N LEU A 296 11.30 -18.19 -1.24
CA LEU A 296 12.36 -19.13 -0.92
C LEU A 296 11.96 -20.56 -1.30
N SER A 297 10.73 -20.96 -0.96
CA SER A 297 10.23 -22.29 -1.32
C SER A 297 10.10 -22.47 -2.83
N LEU A 298 9.49 -21.51 -3.54
CA LEU A 298 9.36 -21.55 -4.99
C LEU A 298 10.73 -21.62 -5.67
N TYR A 299 11.69 -20.85 -5.18
CA TYR A 299 13.05 -20.85 -5.72
C TYR A 299 13.74 -22.20 -5.54
N LEU A 300 13.63 -22.82 -4.37
CA LEU A 300 14.28 -24.11 -4.06
C LEU A 300 13.57 -25.31 -4.69
N PHE A 301 12.24 -25.33 -4.70
CA PHE A 301 11.46 -26.54 -5.00
C PHE A 301 10.61 -26.44 -6.25
N GLY A 302 10.40 -25.23 -6.77
CA GLY A 302 9.41 -24.98 -7.81
C GLY A 302 7.98 -24.96 -7.25
N ALA A 303 7.02 -25.02 -8.16
CA ALA A 303 5.59 -25.18 -7.86
C ALA A 303 5.08 -26.53 -8.42
N ASP A 304 3.85 -26.95 -8.11
CA ASP A 304 3.35 -28.28 -8.47
C ASP A 304 3.38 -28.54 -9.99
N ASN A 305 2.97 -27.56 -10.79
CA ASN A 305 2.95 -27.61 -12.25
C ASN A 305 4.28 -27.13 -12.86
N THR A 306 5.19 -26.59 -12.06
CA THR A 306 6.54 -26.21 -12.50
C THR A 306 7.58 -26.61 -11.45
N PRO A 307 7.73 -27.93 -11.16
CA PRO A 307 8.60 -28.39 -10.09
C PRO A 307 10.06 -28.22 -10.49
N ALA A 308 10.93 -27.90 -9.53
CA ALA A 308 12.37 -27.85 -9.76
C ALA A 308 12.95 -29.24 -10.12
N PHE A 309 12.30 -30.31 -9.65
CA PHE A 309 12.63 -31.72 -9.92
C PHE A 309 11.41 -32.41 -10.55
N PRO A 310 11.19 -32.27 -11.87
CA PRO A 310 10.04 -32.84 -12.53
C PRO A 310 10.00 -34.36 -12.46
N TYR A 311 8.87 -34.91 -12.04
CA TYR A 311 8.67 -36.37 -11.95
C TYR A 311 8.76 -37.05 -13.32
N TRP A 312 8.48 -36.31 -14.40
CA TRP A 312 8.56 -36.77 -15.78
C TRP A 312 9.97 -36.71 -16.36
N ASP A 313 10.94 -36.15 -15.63
CA ASP A 313 12.36 -36.08 -16.00
C ASP A 313 13.22 -36.76 -14.91
N ASP A 314 12.80 -37.96 -14.50
CA ASP A 314 13.49 -38.80 -13.52
C ASP A 314 13.83 -38.11 -12.18
N TYR A 315 13.08 -37.05 -11.84
CA TYR A 315 13.34 -36.17 -10.69
C TYR A 315 14.77 -35.58 -10.71
N ILE A 316 15.24 -35.15 -11.87
CA ILE A 316 16.51 -34.44 -12.03
C ILE A 316 16.25 -32.93 -11.88
N LEU A 317 17.14 -32.22 -11.20
CA LEU A 317 17.05 -30.76 -11.08
C LEU A 317 17.10 -30.11 -12.48
N ARG A 318 16.12 -29.25 -12.75
CA ARG A 318 16.08 -28.43 -13.96
C ARG A 318 17.37 -27.66 -14.17
N GLU A 319 17.84 -27.62 -15.40
CA GLU A 319 19.07 -26.89 -15.74
C GLU A 319 18.91 -25.40 -15.45
N GLU A 320 17.76 -24.78 -15.77
CA GLU A 320 17.49 -23.38 -15.46
C GLU A 320 17.60 -23.06 -13.96
N ALA A 321 17.07 -23.94 -13.10
CA ALA A 321 17.14 -23.81 -11.65
C ALA A 321 18.58 -23.93 -11.15
N ARG A 322 19.31 -24.96 -11.60
CA ARG A 322 20.72 -25.19 -11.25
C ARG A 322 21.59 -23.99 -11.60
N LEU A 323 21.46 -23.47 -12.83
CA LEU A 323 22.23 -22.32 -13.29
C LEU A 323 21.90 -21.06 -12.49
N SER A 324 20.64 -20.89 -12.08
CA SER A 324 20.25 -19.78 -11.21
C SER A 324 20.87 -19.91 -9.82
N TYR A 325 20.85 -21.09 -9.20
CA TYR A 325 21.51 -21.33 -7.90
C TYR A 325 23.00 -21.01 -7.95
N GLU A 326 23.69 -21.42 -9.02
CA GLU A 326 25.11 -21.13 -9.22
C GLU A 326 25.40 -19.63 -9.32
N ARG A 327 24.55 -18.87 -10.04
CA ARG A 327 24.64 -17.40 -10.09
C ARG A 327 24.36 -16.79 -8.72
N PHE A 328 23.30 -17.22 -8.05
CA PHE A 328 22.91 -16.73 -6.75
C PHE A 328 24.07 -16.87 -5.73
N LEU A 329 24.67 -18.06 -5.66
CA LEU A 329 25.78 -18.35 -4.74
C LEU A 329 27.05 -17.58 -5.06
N LYS A 330 27.23 -17.15 -6.31
CA LYS A 330 28.36 -16.31 -6.70
C LYS A 330 28.14 -14.86 -6.27
N GLU A 331 26.92 -14.34 -6.43
CA GLU A 331 26.63 -12.91 -6.39
C GLU A 331 26.07 -12.42 -5.04
N ASN A 332 25.46 -13.30 -4.24
CA ASN A 332 24.67 -12.92 -3.06
C ASN A 332 25.25 -13.47 -1.74
N GLN A 333 26.57 -13.50 -1.60
CA GLN A 333 27.26 -14.11 -0.45
C GLN A 333 27.00 -13.41 0.90
N ASP A 334 26.54 -12.16 0.87
CA ASP A 334 26.22 -11.32 2.03
C ASP A 334 24.74 -11.37 2.44
N THR A 335 23.91 -12.16 1.74
CA THR A 335 22.47 -12.27 1.98
C THR A 335 22.14 -13.32 3.04
N ALA A 336 21.01 -13.18 3.73
CA ALA A 336 20.58 -14.15 4.73
C ALA A 336 20.19 -15.50 4.09
N ALA A 337 19.61 -15.45 2.88
CA ALA A 337 19.26 -16.63 2.09
C ALA A 337 20.48 -17.43 1.61
N TYR A 338 21.67 -16.81 1.52
CA TYR A 338 22.90 -17.45 1.03
C TYR A 338 23.16 -18.81 1.66
N LYS A 339 23.15 -18.88 2.98
CA LYS A 339 23.47 -20.12 3.69
C LYS A 339 22.45 -21.23 3.38
N ILE A 340 21.17 -20.87 3.34
CA ILE A 340 20.08 -21.83 3.08
C ILE A 340 20.22 -22.40 1.66
N ILE A 341 20.38 -21.53 0.67
CA ILE A 341 20.51 -21.95 -0.74
C ILE A 341 21.80 -22.72 -0.96
N LYS A 342 22.89 -22.36 -0.28
CA LYS A 342 24.16 -23.06 -0.35
C LYS A 342 24.04 -24.49 0.18
N ASP A 343 23.52 -24.63 1.40
CA ASP A 343 23.35 -25.94 2.04
C ASP A 343 22.46 -26.84 1.16
N TYR A 344 21.35 -26.29 0.64
CA TYR A 344 20.46 -26.97 -0.30
C TYR A 344 21.14 -27.43 -1.60
N TYR A 345 21.90 -26.53 -2.25
CA TYR A 345 22.58 -26.82 -3.50
C TYR A 345 23.69 -27.86 -3.31
N GLU A 346 24.42 -27.83 -2.19
CA GLU A 346 25.43 -28.84 -1.84
C GLU A 346 24.80 -30.22 -1.63
N ASP A 347 23.67 -30.30 -0.92
CA ASP A 347 22.91 -31.55 -0.76
C ASP A 347 22.47 -32.11 -2.13
N ALA A 348 21.85 -31.27 -2.97
CA ALA A 348 21.44 -31.68 -4.32
C ALA A 348 22.64 -32.14 -5.16
N LYS A 349 23.76 -31.43 -5.12
CA LYS A 349 24.98 -31.77 -5.87
C LYS A 349 25.59 -33.10 -5.43
N ASN A 350 25.59 -33.41 -4.14
CA ASN A 350 26.16 -34.64 -3.59
C ASN A 350 25.43 -35.89 -4.11
N ASN A 351 24.15 -35.78 -4.43
CA ASN A 351 23.35 -36.85 -5.04
C ASN A 351 23.22 -36.73 -6.57
N GLY A 352 24.15 -36.01 -7.22
CA GLY A 352 24.13 -35.86 -8.69
C GLY A 352 22.92 -35.10 -9.22
N PHE A 353 22.37 -34.18 -8.41
CA PHE A 353 21.20 -33.35 -8.70
C PHE A 353 19.89 -34.12 -8.88
N LYS A 354 19.77 -35.29 -8.26
CA LYS A 354 18.53 -36.07 -8.23
C LYS A 354 17.78 -35.88 -6.91
N TRP A 355 16.45 -35.80 -6.97
CA TRP A 355 15.62 -35.71 -5.78
C TRP A 355 15.80 -36.92 -4.86
N ASP A 356 15.91 -36.70 -3.55
CA ASP A 356 16.12 -37.73 -2.55
C ASP A 356 15.53 -37.39 -1.16
N ASP A 357 15.78 -38.27 -0.20
CA ASP A 357 15.30 -38.14 1.18
C ASP A 357 15.95 -36.98 1.94
N ASP A 358 17.16 -36.56 1.60
CA ASP A 358 17.82 -35.45 2.28
C ASP A 358 17.24 -34.11 1.83
N LEU A 359 16.89 -33.98 0.54
CA LEU A 359 16.13 -32.85 0.02
C LEU A 359 14.68 -32.82 0.55
N ASN A 360 14.03 -33.98 0.75
CA ASN A 360 12.74 -34.05 1.45
C ASN A 360 12.85 -33.51 2.88
N LYS A 361 13.84 -33.97 3.67
CA LYS A 361 14.09 -33.45 5.02
C LYS A 361 14.41 -31.96 5.01
N PHE A 362 15.14 -31.48 3.99
CA PHE A 362 15.41 -30.06 3.83
C PHE A 362 14.12 -29.27 3.68
N ARG A 363 13.24 -29.70 2.77
CA ARG A 363 11.91 -29.10 2.58
C ARG A 363 11.12 -29.06 3.88
N ASP A 364 11.07 -30.17 4.61
CA ASP A 364 10.31 -30.25 5.86
C ASP A 364 10.87 -29.31 6.94
N ARG A 365 12.17 -29.01 6.98
CA ARG A 365 12.78 -28.02 7.90
C ARG A 365 12.43 -26.57 7.58
N ILE A 366 12.11 -26.25 6.33
CA ILE A 366 11.74 -24.90 5.91
C ILE A 366 10.26 -24.62 6.24
N TRP A 367 9.42 -25.67 6.23
CA TRP A 367 7.97 -25.61 6.43
C TRP A 367 7.49 -26.01 7.84
N GLY A 368 8.24 -26.84 8.56
CA GLY A 368 7.99 -27.22 9.96
C GLY A 368 8.65 -26.29 10.96
#